data_AF-A0A6J7GDB0-F1
#
_entry.id   AF-A0A6J7GDB0-F1
#
_cell.length_a   1.000
_cell.length_b   1.000
_cell.length_c   1.000
_cell.angle_alpha   90.00
_cell.angle_beta   90.00
_cell.angle_gamma   90.00
#
_symmetry.space_group_name_H-M   'P 1'
#
loop_
_entity.id
_entity.type
_entity.pdbx_description
1 polymer ?
#
loop_
_entity_poly.entity_id
_entity_poly.type
_entity_poly.pdbx_seq_one_letter_code
_entity_poly.pdbx_strand_id
1 'polypeptide(L)'
;MNKFVYLANRLALAVVLVSLLSLLTSCSEKEKLPASKAFCQAAERYNNELQNAERLGEADVDRQLPIVQELARTAPKKIKDDAETFANALKNVERNPSLKDNPKVQAAVDAVNRYANQACNVYKRDSGL
;
A
#
# COMPACT_ATOMS: atom_id res chain seq x y z
N MET A 1 22.31 -8.08 -21.07
CA MET A 1 22.74 -6.66 -21.01
C MET A 1 22.73 -6.08 -22.42
N ASN A 2 22.32 -4.81 -22.60
CA ASN A 2 22.68 -3.82 -23.65
C ASN A 2 21.71 -2.61 -23.47
N LYS A 3 22.04 -1.38 -23.02
CA LYS A 3 23.04 -0.35 -23.41
C LYS A 3 22.98 0.11 -24.87
N PHE A 4 21.92 0.80 -25.35
CA PHE A 4 21.93 1.42 -26.70
C PHE A 4 21.03 2.65 -26.98
N VAL A 5 20.57 3.44 -25.99
CA VAL A 5 19.78 4.66 -26.32
C VAL A 5 20.29 5.91 -25.61
N TYR A 6 21.61 6.13 -25.71
CA TYR A 6 22.18 7.48 -25.66
C TYR A 6 22.77 7.73 -27.06
N LEU A 7 22.25 8.73 -27.78
CA LEU A 7 22.78 9.39 -29.00
C LEU A 7 21.74 9.51 -30.13
N ALA A 8 20.87 10.49 -30.01
CA ALA A 8 20.32 11.30 -31.10
C ALA A 8 19.43 12.37 -30.43
N ASN A 9 19.50 13.66 -30.70
CA ASN A 9 20.37 14.46 -31.53
C ASN A 9 20.22 15.89 -30.98
N ARG A 10 21.32 16.64 -30.92
CA ARG A 10 21.32 18.07 -30.59
C ARG A 10 20.91 18.85 -31.84
N LEU A 11 19.94 19.76 -31.71
CA LEU A 11 19.62 20.96 -32.53
C LEU A 11 18.25 21.44 -32.01
N ALA A 12 17.93 22.69 -31.70
CA ALA A 12 18.61 23.96 -31.55
C ALA A 12 17.58 24.94 -30.95
N LEU A 13 18.07 26.10 -30.50
CA LEU A 13 17.35 27.34 -30.14
C LEU A 13 16.68 27.47 -28.76
N ALA A 14 17.20 28.48 -28.04
CA ALA A 14 16.72 29.07 -26.81
C ALA A 14 15.89 30.34 -27.09
N VAL A 15 14.78 30.55 -26.37
CA VAL A 15 14.13 31.84 -26.00
C VAL A 15 13.19 31.50 -24.80
N VAL A 16 13.54 31.75 -23.53
CA VAL A 16 13.38 32.97 -22.72
C VAL A 16 11.91 33.33 -22.33
N LEU A 17 11.64 33.29 -21.01
CA LEU A 17 10.78 34.15 -20.16
C LEU A 17 9.25 33.90 -19.95
N VAL A 18 8.89 33.83 -18.64
CA VAL A 18 7.62 34.23 -17.95
C VAL A 18 6.45 33.25 -18.11
N SER A 19 5.93 32.57 -17.07
CA SER A 19 5.16 33.18 -15.96
C SER A 19 4.81 32.16 -14.87
N LEU A 20 4.64 32.69 -13.66
CA LEU A 20 4.07 32.07 -12.46
C LEU A 20 2.86 31.17 -12.74
N LEU A 21 2.90 29.93 -12.24
CA LEU A 21 1.72 29.32 -11.63
C LEU A 21 2.10 28.87 -10.23
N SER A 22 1.68 29.67 -9.25
CA SER A 22 1.68 29.34 -7.84
C SER A 22 0.90 28.03 -7.65
N LEU A 23 1.62 26.91 -7.56
CA LEU A 23 1.06 25.70 -6.98
C LEU A 23 0.87 26.02 -5.49
N LEU A 24 -0.30 26.60 -5.17
CA LEU A 24 -0.93 26.40 -3.89
C LEU A 24 -1.16 24.89 -3.77
N THR A 25 -0.12 24.16 -3.39
CA THR A 25 -0.29 22.89 -2.71
C THR A 25 -1.02 23.27 -1.42
N SER A 26 -2.36 23.27 -1.49
CA SER A 26 -3.19 23.15 -0.32
C SER A 26 -2.71 21.89 0.38
N CYS A 27 -1.86 22.09 1.39
CA CYS A 27 -1.58 21.10 2.41
C CYS A 27 -2.94 20.81 3.04
N SER A 28 -3.70 19.91 2.43
CA SER A 28 -4.89 19.36 3.04
C SER A 28 -4.37 18.65 4.27
N GLU A 29 -4.63 19.23 5.44
CA GLU A 29 -4.41 18.54 6.71
C GLU A 29 -5.00 17.15 6.55
N LYS A 30 -4.17 16.12 6.72
CA LYS A 30 -4.61 14.73 6.62
C LYS A 30 -5.66 14.53 7.70
N GLU A 31 -6.93 14.59 7.32
CA GLU A 31 -8.04 14.33 8.22
C GLU A 31 -7.82 12.94 8.83
N LYS A 32 -7.74 12.90 10.16
CA LYS A 32 -7.41 11.66 10.86
C LYS A 32 -8.60 10.72 10.76
N LEU A 33 -8.51 9.75 9.85
CA LEU A 33 -9.58 8.80 9.60
C LEU A 33 -9.94 8.01 10.89
N PRO A 34 -11.24 7.77 11.15
CA PRO A 34 -11.67 7.14 12.39
C PRO A 34 -11.40 5.63 12.38
N ALA A 35 -10.38 5.17 13.10
CA ALA A 35 -10.10 3.75 13.32
C ALA A 35 -10.18 3.36 14.80
N SER A 36 -10.60 2.11 15.05
CA SER A 36 -10.55 1.55 16.40
C SER A 36 -9.11 1.24 16.82
N LYS A 37 -8.82 1.25 18.13
CA LYS A 37 -7.52 0.82 18.64
C LYS A 37 -7.18 -0.61 18.22
N ALA A 38 -8.17 -1.50 18.23
CA ALA A 38 -8.01 -2.89 17.82
C ALA A 38 -7.62 -3.04 16.35
N PHE A 39 -8.23 -2.23 15.46
CA PHE A 39 -7.85 -2.18 14.05
C PHE A 39 -6.39 -1.73 13.88
N CYS A 40 -5.99 -0.65 14.56
CA CYS A 40 -4.61 -0.17 14.45
C CYS A 40 -3.59 -1.16 15.02
N GLN A 41 -3.92 -1.86 16.10
CA GLN A 41 -3.06 -2.93 16.63
C GLN A 41 -2.90 -4.09 15.64
N ALA A 42 -3.99 -4.51 14.97
CA ALA A 42 -3.91 -5.53 13.93
C ALA A 42 -3.08 -5.07 12.73
N ALA A 43 -3.23 -3.81 12.31
CA ALA A 43 -2.47 -3.23 11.22
C ALA A 43 -0.97 -3.14 11.54
N GLU A 44 -0.61 -2.75 12.77
CA GLU A 44 0.77 -2.72 13.25
C GLU A 44 1.39 -4.12 13.29
N ARG A 45 0.66 -5.12 13.81
CA ARG A 45 1.13 -6.51 13.76
C ARG A 45 1.36 -6.99 12.33
N TYR A 46 0.47 -6.65 11.40
CA TYR A 46 0.65 -7.02 10.00
C TYR A 46 1.86 -6.31 9.38
N ASN A 47 2.07 -5.03 9.71
CA ASN A 47 3.27 -4.29 9.28
C ASN A 47 4.56 -4.95 9.78
N ASN A 48 4.58 -5.38 11.04
CA ASN A 48 5.74 -6.07 11.62
C ASN A 48 5.96 -7.43 10.97
N GLU A 49 4.88 -8.15 10.62
CA GLU A 49 5.00 -9.40 9.88
C GLU A 49 5.55 -9.18 8.47
N LEU A 50 5.14 -8.12 7.77
CA LEU A 50 5.71 -7.77 6.46
C LEU A 50 7.21 -7.46 6.55
N GLN A 51 7.64 -6.70 7.56
CA GLN A 51 9.07 -6.45 7.82
C GLN A 51 9.83 -7.73 8.16
N ASN A 52 9.21 -8.62 8.92
CA ASN A 52 9.79 -9.92 9.21
C ASN A 52 9.93 -10.79 7.95
N ALA A 53 8.91 -10.82 7.09
CA ALA A 53 8.94 -11.52 5.82
C ALA A 53 10.03 -10.96 4.89
N GLU A 54 10.17 -9.63 4.80
CA GLU A 54 11.26 -8.98 4.08
C GLU A 54 12.64 -9.39 4.61
N ARG A 55 12.82 -9.37 5.93
CA ARG A 55 14.07 -9.80 6.59
C ARG A 55 14.41 -11.27 6.33
N LEU A 56 13.40 -12.14 6.25
CA LEU A 56 13.57 -13.57 6.00
C LEU A 56 13.65 -13.90 4.49
N GLY A 57 13.24 -13.00 3.62
CA GLY A 57 13.13 -13.22 2.17
C GLY A 57 11.93 -14.09 1.76
N GLU A 58 10.98 -14.34 2.66
CA GLU A 58 9.86 -15.24 2.44
C GLU A 58 8.59 -14.75 3.16
N ALA A 59 7.46 -14.75 2.44
CA ALA A 59 6.15 -14.47 3.00
C ALA A 59 5.51 -15.75 3.55
N ASP A 60 5.05 -15.69 4.79
CA ASP A 60 4.41 -16.81 5.48
C ASP A 60 2.89 -16.56 5.60
N VAL A 61 2.10 -17.28 4.81
CA VAL A 61 0.64 -17.15 4.76
C VAL A 61 0.01 -17.56 6.10
N ASP A 62 0.52 -18.60 6.75
CA ASP A 62 -0.01 -19.10 8.02
C ASP A 62 0.18 -18.09 9.15
N ARG A 63 1.27 -17.33 9.12
CA ARG A 63 1.50 -16.22 10.06
C ARG A 63 0.67 -14.99 9.74
N GLN A 64 0.51 -14.66 8.46
CA GLN A 64 -0.23 -13.48 8.04
C GLN A 64 -1.75 -13.64 8.22
N LEU A 65 -2.31 -14.81 7.92
CA LEU A 65 -3.75 -15.07 7.92
C LEU A 65 -4.46 -14.70 9.23
N PRO A 66 -4.03 -15.14 10.43
CA PRO A 66 -4.72 -14.78 11.67
C PRO A 66 -4.70 -13.26 11.93
N ILE A 67 -3.63 -12.57 11.52
CA ILE A 67 -3.50 -11.12 11.69
C ILE A 67 -4.47 -10.39 10.75
N VAL A 68 -4.52 -10.79 9.48
CA VAL A 68 -5.41 -10.20 8.47
C VAL A 68 -6.88 -10.48 8.78
N GLN A 69 -7.21 -11.65 9.34
CA GLN A 69 -8.57 -11.94 9.82
C GLN A 69 -8.98 -11.02 10.97
N GLU A 70 -8.08 -10.73 11.90
CA GLU A 70 -8.37 -9.77 12.97
C GLU A 70 -8.48 -8.34 12.45
N LEU A 71 -7.66 -7.97 11.48
CA LEU A 71 -7.74 -6.69 10.79
C LEU A 71 -9.09 -6.54 10.10
N ALA A 72 -9.56 -7.56 9.39
CA ALA A 72 -10.91 -7.60 8.81
C ALA A 72 -12.00 -7.54 9.87
N ARG A 73 -11.89 -8.29 10.96
CA ARG A 73 -12.87 -8.30 12.06
C ARG A 73 -13.07 -6.92 12.67
N THR A 74 -11.98 -6.19 12.87
CA THR A 74 -11.94 -4.89 13.57
C THR A 74 -12.05 -3.68 12.63
N ALA A 75 -12.09 -3.92 11.31
CA ALA A 75 -12.17 -2.89 10.28
C ALA A 75 -13.38 -1.96 10.46
N PRO A 76 -13.20 -0.65 10.32
CA PRO A 76 -14.31 0.30 10.25
C PRO A 76 -15.25 -0.02 9.08
N LYS A 77 -16.54 0.30 9.23
CA LYS A 77 -17.59 0.02 8.22
C LYS A 77 -17.18 0.43 6.79
N LYS A 78 -16.48 1.56 6.64
CA LYS A 78 -16.03 2.10 5.35
C LYS A 78 -15.08 1.18 4.57
N ILE A 79 -14.31 0.33 5.25
CA ILE A 79 -13.28 -0.53 4.65
C ILE A 79 -13.51 -2.02 4.93
N LYS A 80 -14.66 -2.35 5.53
CA LYS A 80 -14.98 -3.70 6.01
C LYS A 80 -14.97 -4.74 4.88
N ASP A 81 -15.66 -4.43 3.78
CA ASP A 81 -15.80 -5.35 2.64
C ASP A 81 -14.45 -5.62 1.95
N ASP A 82 -13.60 -4.59 1.82
CA ASP A 82 -12.24 -4.74 1.28
C ASP A 82 -11.36 -5.58 2.22
N ALA A 83 -11.46 -5.35 3.53
CA ALA A 83 -10.70 -6.13 4.50
C ALA A 83 -11.14 -7.60 4.54
N GLU A 84 -12.43 -7.88 4.39
CA GLU A 84 -12.95 -9.25 4.26
C GLU A 84 -12.52 -9.89 2.94
N THR A 85 -12.51 -9.16 1.84
CA THR A 85 -11.98 -9.63 0.55
C THR A 85 -10.52 -10.03 0.68
N PHE A 86 -9.70 -9.21 1.35
CA PHE A 86 -8.31 -9.52 1.61
C PHE A 86 -8.15 -10.78 2.48
N ALA A 87 -8.83 -10.85 3.63
CA ALA A 87 -8.75 -12.02 4.52
C ALA A 87 -9.18 -13.32 3.82
N ASN A 88 -10.24 -13.25 3.01
CA ASN A 88 -10.71 -14.39 2.22
C ASN A 88 -9.74 -14.77 1.12
N ALA A 89 -9.12 -13.81 0.44
CA ALA A 89 -8.11 -14.10 -0.57
C ALA A 89 -6.91 -14.83 0.05
N LEU A 90 -6.40 -14.31 1.17
CA LEU A 90 -5.25 -14.91 1.87
C LEU A 90 -5.57 -16.33 2.37
N LYS A 91 -6.78 -16.57 2.88
CA LYS A 91 -7.24 -17.89 3.30
C LYS A 91 -7.23 -18.93 2.16
N ASN A 92 -7.45 -18.49 0.93
CA ASN A 92 -7.67 -19.39 -0.21
C ASN A 92 -6.50 -19.39 -1.21
N VAL A 93 -5.47 -18.59 -1.02
CA VAL A 93 -4.40 -18.37 -2.01
C VAL A 93 -3.61 -19.64 -2.33
N GLU A 94 -3.44 -20.55 -1.37
CA GLU A 94 -2.76 -21.83 -1.60
C GLU A 94 -3.56 -22.76 -2.50
N ARG A 95 -4.89 -22.76 -2.35
CA ARG A 95 -5.81 -23.57 -3.17
C ARG A 95 -6.14 -22.91 -4.49
N ASN A 96 -6.03 -21.58 -4.56
CA ASN A 96 -6.28 -20.79 -5.75
C ASN A 96 -5.19 -19.72 -5.92
N PRO A 97 -4.02 -20.08 -6.47
CA PRO A 97 -2.90 -19.15 -6.63
C PRO A 97 -3.21 -17.94 -7.50
N SER A 98 -4.20 -18.02 -8.40
CA SER A 98 -4.62 -16.90 -9.26
C SER A 98 -5.15 -15.69 -8.47
N LEU A 99 -5.49 -15.87 -7.19
CA LEU A 99 -5.88 -14.79 -6.29
C LEU A 99 -4.76 -13.76 -6.07
N LYS A 100 -3.49 -14.13 -6.24
CA LYS A 100 -2.34 -13.21 -6.15
C LYS A 100 -2.38 -12.12 -7.22
N ASP A 101 -2.85 -12.49 -8.41
CA ASP A 101 -2.90 -11.62 -9.59
C ASP A 101 -4.31 -11.08 -9.87
N ASN A 102 -5.27 -11.37 -8.98
CA ASN A 102 -6.64 -10.92 -9.16
C ASN A 102 -6.75 -9.41 -8.89
N PRO A 103 -7.15 -8.59 -9.87
CA PRO A 103 -7.17 -7.13 -9.72
C PRO A 103 -8.14 -6.66 -8.63
N LYS A 104 -9.20 -7.42 -8.33
CA LYS A 104 -10.12 -7.07 -7.23
C LYS A 104 -9.47 -7.29 -5.87
N VAL A 105 -8.67 -8.35 -5.73
CA VAL A 105 -7.93 -8.62 -4.49
C VAL A 105 -6.88 -7.55 -4.28
N GLN A 106 -6.13 -7.18 -5.32
CA GLN A 106 -5.14 -6.09 -5.26
C GLN A 106 -5.79 -4.76 -4.85
N ALA A 107 -6.91 -4.39 -5.47
CA ALA A 107 -7.63 -3.17 -5.11
C ALA A 107 -8.10 -3.17 -3.64
N ALA A 108 -8.58 -4.31 -3.13
CA ALA A 108 -8.99 -4.45 -1.74
C ALA A 108 -7.80 -4.31 -0.77
N VAL A 109 -6.68 -4.97 -1.05
CA VAL A 109 -5.43 -4.85 -0.28
C VAL A 109 -4.95 -3.40 -0.25
N ASP A 110 -4.92 -2.72 -1.40
CA ASP A 110 -4.51 -1.32 -1.50
C ASP A 110 -5.42 -0.38 -0.73
N ALA A 111 -6.74 -0.61 -0.79
CA ALA A 111 -7.72 0.17 -0.05
C ALA A 111 -7.52 0.04 1.47
N VAL A 112 -7.33 -1.18 1.96
CA VAL A 112 -7.07 -1.47 3.37
C VAL A 112 -5.75 -0.87 3.84
N ASN A 113 -4.66 -1.08 3.08
CA ASN A 113 -3.33 -0.57 3.44
C ASN A 113 -3.30 0.95 3.44
N ARG A 114 -3.94 1.60 2.46
CA ARG A 114 -4.07 3.06 2.41
C ARG A 114 -4.85 3.59 3.60
N TYR A 115 -5.98 2.96 3.94
CA TYR A 115 -6.79 3.35 5.09
C TYR A 115 -5.99 3.22 6.40
N ALA A 116 -5.33 2.08 6.61
CA ALA A 116 -4.50 1.84 7.78
C ALA A 116 -3.29 2.77 7.86
N ASN A 117 -2.63 3.10 6.74
CA ASN A 117 -1.56 4.10 6.72
C ASN A 117 -2.06 5.47 7.19
N GLN A 118 -3.21 5.92 6.68
CA GLN A 118 -3.78 7.22 7.03
C GLN A 118 -4.32 7.27 8.47
N ALA A 119 -5.00 6.21 8.92
CA ALA A 119 -5.66 6.16 10.23
C ALA A 119 -4.73 5.77 11.37
N CYS A 120 -3.78 4.86 11.11
CA CYS A 120 -2.95 4.19 12.11
C CYS A 120 -1.45 4.46 11.94
N ASN A 121 -1.03 5.19 10.89
CA ASN A 121 0.37 5.60 10.67
C ASN A 121 1.37 4.44 10.47
N VAL A 122 0.88 3.31 9.92
CA VAL A 122 1.65 2.09 9.59
C VAL A 122 2.00 2.00 8.10
N TYR A 123 2.79 1.01 7.68
CA TYR A 123 3.22 0.79 6.28
C TYR A 123 3.94 1.98 5.66
N LYS A 124 4.65 2.76 6.49
CA LYS A 124 5.54 3.80 5.98
C LYS A 124 6.66 3.10 5.22
N ARG A 125 6.80 3.44 3.94
CA ARG A 125 8.02 3.13 3.22
C ARG A 125 9.07 4.08 3.79
N ASP A 126 10.19 3.54 4.27
CA ASP A 126 11.35 4.37 4.54
C ASP A 126 11.74 5.04 3.22
N SER A 127 11.51 6.35 3.12
CA SER A 127 11.96 7.14 2.00
C SER A 127 13.42 7.50 2.22
N GLY A 128 14.32 6.79 1.53
CA GLY A 128 15.73 7.17 1.34
C GLY A 128 16.65 5.95 1.40
N LEU A 129 17.57 5.68 0.47
CA LEU A 129 18.08 6.40 -0.71
C LEU A 129 18.58 5.35 -1.71
#